data_AF-A0A8J5C0F1-F1
#
_entry.id   AF-A0A8J5C0F1-F1
#
_cell.length_a   1.000
_cell.length_b   1.000
_cell.length_c   1.000
_cell.angle_alpha   90.00
_cell.angle_beta   90.00
_cell.angle_gamma   90.00
#
_symmetry.space_group_name_H-M   'P 1'
#
loop_
_entity.id
_entity.type
_entity.pdbx_description
1 polymer ?
#
loop_
_entity_poly.entity_id
_entity_poly.type
_entity_poly.pdbx_seq_one_letter_code
_entity_poly.pdbx_strand_id
1 'polypeptide(L)'
;MKLSKTEELRNTSFIPKSLLPDYQRLLSSTPSRRLNPSKLIDNSEYFHNKLVETIQFMEILNLKDSVEKDSFFRKLPNLAEQLPRQIVLKKLLPLLSSALEFGSAAAPALTALLKMGSWLSAKEFNIKVNLPILFYFVSPSFFN
;
A
#
# COMPACT_ATOMS: atom_id res chain seq x y z
N MET A 1 16.19 -13.70 -8.95
CA MET A 1 17.19 -14.40 -8.11
C MET A 1 16.73 -15.85 -7.98
N LYS A 2 17.39 -16.81 -8.64
CA LYS A 2 17.02 -18.24 -8.62
C LYS A 2 17.77 -18.90 -7.47
N LEU A 3 17.07 -19.32 -6.43
CA LEU A 3 17.64 -20.11 -5.33
C LEU A 3 17.89 -21.52 -5.86
N SER A 4 19.16 -21.86 -6.12
CA SER A 4 19.54 -23.10 -6.79
C SER A 4 20.12 -24.14 -5.82
N LYS A 5 20.53 -23.72 -4.61
CA LYS A 5 21.14 -24.58 -3.59
C LYS A 5 20.61 -24.25 -2.19
N THR A 6 20.49 -25.26 -1.33
CA THR A 6 20.06 -25.11 0.07
C THR A 6 21.01 -24.24 0.91
N GLU A 7 22.28 -24.12 0.52
CA GLU A 7 23.25 -23.24 1.19
C GLU A 7 23.01 -21.75 0.90
N GLU A 8 22.33 -21.41 -0.20
CA GLU A 8 21.96 -20.02 -0.51
C GLU A 8 20.89 -19.49 0.45
N LEU A 9 20.14 -20.37 1.12
CA LEU A 9 19.23 -20.01 2.22
C LEU A 9 19.97 -19.48 3.44
N ARG A 10 21.28 -19.74 3.58
CA ARG A 10 22.10 -19.15 4.66
C ARG A 10 22.71 -17.81 4.27
N ASN A 11 22.52 -17.37 3.03
CA ASN A 11 23.07 -16.11 2.54
C ASN A 11 22.18 -14.94 2.97
N THR A 12 22.36 -14.52 4.23
CA THR A 12 21.55 -13.47 4.87
C THR A 12 21.99 -12.05 4.53
N SER A 13 22.87 -11.88 3.55
CA SER A 13 23.51 -10.61 3.18
C SER A 13 22.53 -9.51 2.75
N PHE A 14 21.36 -9.91 2.23
CA PHE A 14 20.30 -8.99 1.77
C PHE A 14 19.09 -8.92 2.71
N ILE A 15 19.14 -9.62 3.84
CA ILE A 15 18.01 -9.67 4.78
C ILE A 15 18.21 -8.60 5.86
N PRO A 16 17.21 -7.74 6.12
CA PRO A 16 17.25 -6.76 7.20
C PRO A 16 17.56 -7.43 8.54
N LYS A 17 18.44 -6.82 9.35
CA LYS A 17 18.87 -7.39 10.64
C LYS A 17 17.71 -7.73 11.58
N SER A 18 16.61 -6.98 11.50
CA SER A 18 15.37 -7.22 12.26
C SER A 18 14.64 -8.50 11.85
N LEU A 19 14.76 -8.95 10.60
CA LEU A 19 14.12 -10.17 10.09
C LEU A 19 15.00 -11.42 10.19
N LEU A 20 16.29 -11.27 10.46
CA LEU A 20 17.22 -12.38 10.62
C LEU A 20 16.79 -13.42 11.67
N PRO A 21 16.39 -13.04 12.90
CA PRO A 21 16.00 -14.04 13.90
C PRO A 21 14.75 -14.82 13.49
N ASP A 22 13.77 -14.16 12.87
CA ASP A 22 12.55 -14.83 12.39
C ASP A 22 12.83 -15.72 11.18
N TYR A 23 13.72 -15.27 10.27
CA TYR A 23 14.18 -16.07 9.15
C TYR A 23 14.93 -17.33 9.57
N GLN A 24 15.79 -17.24 10.60
CA GLN A 24 16.46 -18.41 11.18
C GLN A 24 15.46 -19.41 11.79
N ARG A 25 14.38 -18.92 12.41
CA ARG A 25 13.31 -19.77 12.94
C ARG A 25 12.48 -20.44 11.82
N LEU A 26 12.31 -19.78 10.67
CA LEU A 26 11.69 -20.41 9.49
C LEU A 26 12.53 -21.55 8.91
N LEU A 27 13.85 -21.41 8.93
CA LEU A 27 14.81 -22.41 8.43
C LEU A 27 15.13 -23.51 9.44
N SER A 28 14.44 -23.54 10.60
CA SER A 28 14.70 -24.54 11.63
C SER A 28 14.43 -25.97 11.12
N SER A 29 15.42 -26.85 11.29
CA SER A 29 15.36 -28.27 10.94
C SER A 29 14.42 -29.06 11.84
N THR A 30 14.16 -28.57 13.06
CA THR A 30 13.16 -29.12 13.98
C THR A 30 11.76 -28.60 13.63
N PRO A 31 10.82 -29.46 13.17
CA PRO A 31 9.49 -29.01 12.74
C PRO A 31 8.70 -28.34 13.86
N SER A 32 8.85 -28.78 15.12
CA SER A 32 8.17 -28.19 16.29
C SER A 32 8.63 -26.77 16.62
N ARG A 33 9.83 -26.38 16.17
CA ARG A 33 10.44 -25.05 16.39
C ARG A 33 10.37 -24.16 15.16
N ARG A 34 9.84 -24.68 14.05
CA ARG A 34 9.68 -23.96 12.79
C ARG A 34 8.57 -22.94 12.94
N LEU A 35 8.92 -21.66 12.76
CA LEU A 35 7.94 -20.58 12.83
C LEU A 35 6.93 -20.73 11.69
N ASN A 36 5.66 -20.43 11.98
CA ASN A 36 4.64 -20.37 10.93
C ASN A 36 4.84 -19.04 10.16
N PRO A 37 4.95 -19.06 8.81
CA PRO A 37 5.08 -17.83 8.03
C PRO A 37 3.95 -16.83 8.27
N SER A 38 2.72 -17.27 8.55
CA SER A 38 1.64 -16.37 8.94
C SER A 38 1.95 -15.62 10.24
N LYS A 39 2.50 -16.32 11.25
CA LYS A 39 2.93 -15.70 12.51
C LYS A 39 4.11 -14.76 12.33
N LEU A 40 4.94 -14.94 11.30
CA LEU A 40 6.02 -14.00 11.00
C LEU A 40 5.46 -12.66 10.49
N ILE A 41 4.46 -12.71 9.62
CA ILE A 41 3.80 -11.50 9.10
C ILE A 41 3.15 -10.72 10.25
N ASP A 42 2.48 -11.42 11.17
CA ASP A 42 1.78 -10.79 12.30
C ASP A 42 2.72 -10.26 13.41
N ASN A 43 3.87 -10.91 13.66
CA ASN A 43 4.75 -10.56 14.78
C ASN A 43 5.98 -9.74 14.39
N SER A 44 6.28 -9.59 13.10
CA SER A 44 7.48 -8.89 12.69
C SER A 44 7.25 -7.39 12.60
N GLU A 45 7.99 -6.64 13.42
CA GLU A 45 8.04 -5.17 13.37
C GLU A 45 8.42 -4.63 11.99
N TYR A 46 9.08 -5.42 11.14
CA TYR A 46 9.47 -5.01 9.80
C TYR A 46 8.28 -4.74 8.88
N PHE A 47 7.20 -5.51 9.00
CA PHE A 47 5.98 -5.32 8.21
C PHE A 47 5.04 -4.27 8.82
N HIS A 48 5.29 -3.87 10.07
CA HIS A 48 4.60 -2.76 10.72
C HIS A 48 5.21 -1.43 10.29
N ASN A 49 4.90 -1.02 9.06
CA ASN A 49 5.26 0.28 8.54
C ASN A 49 4.01 1.02 8.09
N LYS A 50 4.01 2.34 8.25
CA LYS A 50 2.99 3.26 7.72
C LYS A 50 2.60 2.95 6.28
N LEU A 51 3.54 2.47 5.46
CA LEU A 51 3.25 2.03 4.09
C LEU A 51 2.26 0.87 4.04
N VAL A 52 2.55 -0.20 4.78
CA VAL A 52 1.76 -1.43 4.80
C VAL A 52 0.38 -1.12 5.39
N GLU A 53 0.35 -0.37 6.50
CA GLU A 53 -0.90 0.10 7.12
C GLU A 53 -1.77 0.90 6.13
N THR A 54 -1.16 1.83 5.38
CA THR A 54 -1.87 2.67 4.41
C THR A 54 -2.44 1.82 3.27
N ILE A 55 -1.64 0.91 2.70
CA ILE A 55 -2.09 0.02 1.62
C ILE A 55 -3.22 -0.89 2.11
N GLN A 56 -3.06 -1.50 3.28
CA GLN A 56 -4.06 -2.39 3.85
C GLN A 56 -5.36 -1.64 4.15
N PHE A 57 -5.28 -0.41 4.67
CA PHE A 57 -6.46 0.44 4.87
C PHE A 57 -7.18 0.74 3.56
N MET A 58 -6.44 0.99 2.47
CA MET A 58 -7.03 1.20 1.16
C MET A 58 -7.67 -0.06 0.56
N GLU A 59 -7.12 -1.24 0.83
CA GLU A 59 -7.70 -2.51 0.36
C GLU A 59 -9.02 -2.86 1.08
N ILE A 60 -9.12 -2.56 2.38
CA ILE A 60 -10.33 -2.80 3.18
C ILE A 60 -11.26 -1.59 3.25
N LEU A 61 -11.05 -0.59 2.39
CA LEU A 61 -11.73 0.70 2.49
C LEU A 61 -13.26 0.55 2.47
N ASN A 62 -13.81 -0.38 1.70
CA ASN A 62 -15.26 -0.62 1.63
C ASN A 62 -15.86 -1.13 2.95
N LEU A 63 -15.06 -1.77 3.81
CA LEU A 63 -15.47 -2.27 5.12
C LEU A 63 -15.35 -1.21 6.22
N LYS A 64 -14.80 -0.03 5.91
CA LYS A 64 -14.56 1.06 6.85
C LYS A 64 -15.73 2.04 6.93
N ASP A 65 -15.92 2.61 8.11
CA ASP A 65 -16.96 3.62 8.36
C ASP A 65 -16.60 4.96 7.70
N SER A 66 -17.61 5.79 7.44
CA SER A 66 -17.45 7.11 6.83
C SER A 66 -16.52 8.03 7.63
N VAL A 67 -16.54 7.94 8.96
CA VAL A 67 -15.68 8.73 9.86
C VAL A 67 -14.22 8.29 9.77
N GLU A 68 -13.96 6.97 9.74
CA GLU A 68 -12.60 6.44 9.57
C GLU A 68 -12.04 6.81 8.20
N LYS A 69 -12.85 6.69 7.15
CA LYS A 69 -12.50 7.10 5.77
C LYS A 69 -12.12 8.57 5.72
N ASP A 70 -12.96 9.46 6.26
CA ASP A 70 -12.71 10.90 6.21
C ASP A 70 -11.43 11.29 6.96
N SER A 71 -11.21 10.72 8.16
CA SER A 71 -9.99 10.92 8.95
C SER A 71 -8.75 10.40 8.22
N PHE A 72 -8.84 9.24 7.55
CA PHE A 72 -7.75 8.68 6.76
C PHE A 72 -7.42 9.55 5.55
N PHE A 73 -8.41 9.93 4.74
CA PHE A 73 -8.19 10.74 3.54
C PHE A 73 -7.65 12.15 3.86
N ARG A 74 -7.97 12.72 5.03
CA ARG A 74 -7.34 13.97 5.50
C ARG A 74 -5.85 13.79 5.84
N LYS A 75 -5.46 12.63 6.37
CA LYS A 75 -4.06 12.30 6.71
C LYS A 75 -3.26 11.76 5.52
N LEU A 76 -3.93 11.19 4.52
CA LEU A 76 -3.35 10.55 3.35
C LEU A 76 -2.33 11.43 2.60
N PRO A 77 -2.55 12.74 2.38
CA PRO A 77 -1.55 13.61 1.74
C PRO A 77 -0.22 13.69 2.51
N ASN A 78 -0.28 13.74 3.85
CA ASN A 78 0.91 13.81 4.70
C ASN A 78 1.61 12.45 4.77
N LEU A 79 0.82 11.36 4.79
CA LEU A 79 1.37 10.01 4.70
C LEU A 79 2.07 9.79 3.36
N ALA A 80 1.45 10.19 2.25
CA ALA A 80 2.01 10.05 0.92
C ALA A 80 3.39 10.73 0.77
N GLU A 81 3.63 11.84 1.47
CA GLU A 81 4.95 12.52 1.49
C GLU A 81 6.03 11.73 2.22
N GLN A 82 5.65 10.94 3.23
CA GLN A 82 6.56 10.08 3.98
C GLN A 82 6.85 8.75 3.26
N LEU A 83 6.05 8.41 2.25
CA LEU A 83 6.14 7.15 1.53
C LEU A 83 7.05 7.25 0.28
N PRO A 84 7.66 6.14 -0.15
CA PRO A 84 8.44 6.11 -1.38
C PRO A 84 7.57 6.46 -2.59
N ARG A 85 7.94 7.54 -3.31
CA ARG A 85 7.17 8.08 -4.45
C ARG A 85 6.75 7.01 -5.46
N GLN A 86 7.63 6.07 -5.78
CA GLN A 86 7.32 5.01 -6.74
C GLN A 86 6.14 4.13 -6.31
N ILE A 87 6.01 3.85 -5.02
CA ILE A 87 4.92 3.01 -4.49
C ILE A 87 3.62 3.82 -4.47
N VAL A 88 3.70 5.09 -4.07
CA VAL A 88 2.55 6.01 -4.10
C VAL A 88 1.97 6.08 -5.53
N LEU A 89 2.81 6.26 -6.54
CA LEU A 89 2.37 6.43 -7.93
C LEU A 89 1.93 5.13 -8.63
N LYS A 90 2.48 3.98 -8.23
CA LYS A 90 2.18 2.69 -8.88
C LYS A 90 1.06 1.90 -8.19
N LYS A 91 0.87 2.08 -6.89
CA LYS A 91 -0.11 1.35 -6.08
C LYS A 91 -1.18 2.27 -5.49
N LEU A 92 -0.76 3.30 -4.76
CA LEU A 92 -1.69 4.15 -4.01
C LEU A 92 -2.60 4.99 -4.93
N LEU A 93 -2.02 5.58 -5.97
CA LEU A 93 -2.71 6.41 -6.94
C LEU A 93 -3.82 5.66 -7.71
N PRO A 94 -3.57 4.49 -8.32
CA PRO A 94 -4.65 3.73 -8.97
C PRO A 94 -5.70 3.22 -7.98
N LEU A 95 -5.32 2.83 -6.75
CA LEU A 95 -6.30 2.45 -5.72
C LEU A 95 -7.21 3.62 -5.33
N LEU A 96 -6.64 4.82 -5.20
CA LEU A 96 -7.38 6.03 -4.84
C LEU A 96 -8.32 6.46 -5.98
N SER A 97 -7.81 6.35 -7.20
CA SER A 97 -8.55 6.57 -8.44
C SER A 97 -9.80 5.70 -8.51
N SER A 98 -9.63 4.38 -8.36
CA SER A 98 -10.77 3.45 -8.34
C SER A 98 -11.72 3.74 -7.18
N ALA A 99 -11.19 4.06 -5.98
CA ALA A 99 -12.05 4.40 -4.85
C ALA A 99 -12.91 5.66 -5.10
N LEU A 100 -12.39 6.65 -5.84
CA LEU A 100 -13.14 7.82 -6.28
C LEU A 100 -14.16 7.46 -7.37
N GLU A 101 -13.76 6.73 -8.41
CA GLU A 101 -14.64 6.30 -9.52
C GLU A 101 -15.86 5.50 -9.02
N PHE A 102 -15.67 4.61 -8.04
CA PHE A 102 -16.73 3.79 -7.47
C PHE A 102 -17.45 4.44 -6.26
N GLY A 103 -17.25 5.74 -6.02
CA GLY A 103 -17.95 6.48 -4.96
C GLY A 103 -17.60 6.03 -3.53
N SER A 104 -16.53 5.28 -3.35
CA SER A 104 -16.07 4.78 -2.04
C SER A 104 -15.19 5.79 -1.31
N ALA A 105 -14.73 6.84 -2.00
CA ALA A 105 -13.86 7.89 -1.47
C ALA A 105 -14.56 9.26 -1.45
N ALA A 106 -14.31 10.02 -0.38
CA ALA A 106 -14.92 11.33 -0.13
C ALA A 106 -14.10 12.50 -0.73
N ALA A 107 -14.61 13.72 -0.67
CA ALA A 107 -13.95 14.93 -1.21
C ALA A 107 -12.46 15.10 -0.83
N PRO A 108 -11.99 14.77 0.40
CA PRO A 108 -10.56 14.86 0.74
C PRO A 108 -9.66 13.91 -0.07
N ALA A 109 -10.22 12.81 -0.59
CA ALA A 109 -9.51 11.89 -1.46
C ALA A 109 -9.15 12.53 -2.81
N LEU A 110 -10.00 13.42 -3.33
CA LEU A 110 -9.69 14.18 -4.55
C LEU A 110 -8.48 15.09 -4.34
N THR A 111 -8.43 15.78 -3.20
CA THR A 111 -7.26 16.62 -2.82
C THR A 111 -5.99 15.78 -2.72
N ALA A 112 -6.08 14.59 -2.12
CA ALA A 112 -4.96 13.67 -2.03
C ALA A 112 -4.52 13.19 -3.43
N LEU A 113 -5.46 12.84 -4.31
CA LEU A 113 -5.20 12.40 -5.68
C LEU A 113 -4.52 13.49 -6.51
N LEU A 114 -5.00 14.73 -6.44
CA LEU A 114 -4.38 15.87 -7.13
C LEU A 114 -2.96 16.15 -6.61
N LYS A 115 -2.77 16.09 -5.29
CA LYS A 115 -1.45 16.29 -4.68
C LYS A 115 -0.46 15.21 -5.11
N MET A 116 -0.85 13.94 -5.12
CA MET A 116 -0.01 12.84 -5.63
C MET A 116 0.18 12.91 -7.14
N GLY A 117 -0.85 13.36 -7.87
CA GLY A 117 -0.80 13.57 -9.32
C GLY A 117 0.23 14.64 -9.71
N SER A 118 0.44 15.67 -8.87
CA SER A 118 1.47 16.68 -9.11
C SER A 118 2.90 16.13 -9.17
N TRP A 119 3.14 14.91 -8.67
CA TRP A 119 4.44 14.25 -8.72
C TRP A 119 4.68 13.43 -10.00
N LEU A 120 3.66 13.28 -10.85
CA LEU A 120 3.76 12.59 -12.14
C LEU A 120 4.22 13.54 -13.23
N SER A 121 4.93 13.00 -14.23
CA SER A 121 5.18 13.71 -15.48
C SER A 121 3.86 13.93 -16.23
N ALA A 122 3.77 15.02 -17.01
CA ALA A 122 2.55 15.41 -17.74
C ALA A 122 1.95 14.29 -18.60
N LYS A 123 2.78 13.37 -19.12
CA LYS A 123 2.33 12.18 -19.86
C LYS A 123 1.66 11.12 -18.97
N GLU A 124 2.23 10.81 -17.81
CA GLU A 124 1.67 9.82 -16.90
C GLU A 124 0.44 10.36 -16.16
N PHE A 125 0.40 11.67 -15.89
CA PHE A 125 -0.76 12.35 -15.35
C PHE A 125 -1.97 12.24 -16.30
N ASN A 126 -1.76 12.47 -17.60
CA ASN A 126 -2.86 12.39 -18.57
C ASN A 126 -3.47 10.98 -18.68
N ILE A 127 -2.65 9.94 -18.57
CA ILE A 127 -3.12 8.56 -18.70
C ILE A 127 -3.74 8.04 -17.39
N LYS A 128 -3.13 8.35 -16.23
CA LYS A 128 -3.55 7.78 -14.94
C LYS A 128 -4.47 8.65 -14.10
N VAL A 129 -4.55 9.96 -14.37
CA VAL A 129 -5.26 10.92 -13.51
C VAL A 129 -6.41 11.62 -14.25
N ASN A 130 -6.23 11.99 -15.52
CA ASN A 130 -7.30 12.67 -16.27
C ASN A 130 -8.51 11.78 -16.57
N LEU A 131 -8.31 10.53 -16.97
CA LEU A 131 -9.39 9.58 -17.26
C LEU A 131 -10.30 9.33 -16.05
N PRO A 132 -9.76 9.06 -14.85
CA PRO A 132 -10.55 8.89 -13.64
C PRO A 132 -11.30 10.13 -13.18
N ILE A 133 -10.68 11.31 -13.30
CA ILE A 133 -11.32 12.57 -12.93
C ILE A 133 -12.52 12.83 -13.84
N LEU A 134 -12.35 12.66 -15.15
CA LEU A 134 -13.45 12.79 -16.11
C LEU A 134 -14.55 11.76 -15.83
N PHE A 135 -14.20 10.52 -15.49
CA PHE A 135 -15.17 9.50 -15.12
C PHE A 135 -15.92 9.86 -13.83
N TYR A 136 -15.23 10.39 -12.81
CA TYR A 136 -15.85 10.86 -11.56
C TYR A 136 -16.85 11.99 -11.82
N PHE A 137 -16.46 13.00 -12.60
CA PHE A 137 -17.35 14.14 -12.95
C PHE A 137 -18.54 13.76 -13.82
N VAL A 138 -18.45 12.65 -14.56
CA VAL A 138 -19.54 12.11 -15.39
C VAL A 138 -20.39 11.10 -14.61
N SER A 139 -19.91 10.59 -13.46
CA SER A 139 -20.62 9.56 -12.72
C SER A 139 -21.85 10.12 -11.98
N PRO A 140 -22.99 9.40 -11.98
CA PRO A 140 -24.26 9.87 -11.38
C PRO A 140 -24.15 10.18 -9.88
N SER A 141 -23.14 9.64 -9.21
CA SER A 141 -22.83 9.79 -7.79
C SER A 141 -22.41 11.20 -7.38
N PHE A 142 -22.04 12.06 -8.34
CA PHE A 142 -21.68 13.46 -8.08
C PHE A 142 -22.90 14.40 -8.08
N PHE A 143 -24.01 13.98 -8.70
CA PHE A 143 -25.22 14.80 -8.87
C PHE A 143 -26.36 14.45 -7.91
N ASN A 144 -26.18 13.45 -7.03
CA ASN A 144 -27.12 13.06 -5.97
C ASN A 144 -26.47 13.24 -4.60
#